data_AF-A0A2E9QNK3-F1
#
_entry.id   AF-A0A2E9QNK3-F1
#
_cell.length_a   1.000
_cell.length_b   1.000
_cell.length_c   1.000
_cell.angle_alpha   90.00
_cell.angle_beta   90.00
_cell.angle_gamma   90.00
#
_symmetry.space_group_name_H-M   'P 1'
#
loop_
_entity.id
_entity.type
_entity.pdbx_description
1 polymer ?
#
loop_
_entity_poly.entity_id
_entity_poly.type
_entity_poly.pdbx_seq_one_letter_code
_entity_poly.pdbx_strand_id
1 'polypeptide(L)'
;MRRLLRWNVFLVCLFVSTWSLQAHAYDYFKNGNKAIRWKKGQTIRWHLNFGSFNKIPKAQVETIFKNAFAEWQKIGCADIKFSYAGRTNTGMNSQDKVNVIVFKNLANVYSLKSYYDAKTNKYSTVDVGINVTLDWSLNPQFSQYDMQSMAMVAAGLMIGLIPSKVNSATMAGSFSSGDISKRTLDPDDIAGACFLSPSGQPECTTNTNCPAGMECKSSKCAITPPTVSTKYCTLCTNDADCGAGHKCDFLGSKSVCIQYCSPDNLCPSGQTCNGSGAGSQCFPASGTCPVQRCTKDADCGSSGKFKCVSGQCRDGSAPTCAAGAIQACQCPDGSTKTQECAPDGSKWGACDCGPKQACTGGASQACKCSDGKDGTQTCASDGSKWEDCKCGGTTTTCTAGASQACTCTDGKSGTQTCASDGSKWEECKCGGTTTTCTAGATQACVCTDGNNGSQTCASDGSAWGQCTCNGGTGNVCAPGGTQACVCTDGNKGAQTCNSDGKAWGQCSCQGTTNPTCTTGQQQQCSCPTGGTGTQLCDGGSWGACNCQGTTNPQTCPAEGATKPCTCADGAASTQLCTGGQWAACN
;
A
#
# COMPACT_ATOMS: atom_id res chain seq x y z
N MET A 1 38.30 29.04 -66.12
CA MET A 1 39.20 28.29 -65.20
C MET A 1 38.72 28.49 -63.76
N ARG A 2 38.38 27.40 -63.06
CA ARG A 2 38.34 27.21 -61.57
C ARG A 2 37.43 28.16 -60.76
N ARG A 3 36.62 27.76 -59.77
CA ARG A 3 36.18 26.49 -59.15
C ARG A 3 34.91 26.85 -58.34
N LEU A 4 33.90 25.97 -58.36
CA LEU A 4 32.72 25.99 -57.49
C LEU A 4 33.14 25.67 -56.04
N LEU A 5 32.70 26.46 -55.06
CA LEU A 5 32.77 26.14 -53.63
C LEU A 5 31.37 25.73 -53.16
N ARG A 6 31.16 24.44 -52.96
CA ARG A 6 29.98 23.87 -52.26
C ARG A 6 30.39 23.61 -50.81
N TRP A 7 29.71 24.21 -49.85
CA TRP A 7 29.75 23.81 -48.45
C TRP A 7 28.67 22.74 -48.21
N ASN A 8 29.10 21.52 -47.93
CA ASN A 8 28.25 20.44 -47.45
C ASN A 8 28.25 20.45 -45.92
N VAL A 9 27.07 20.62 -45.34
CA VAL A 9 26.78 20.37 -43.92
C VAL A 9 26.84 18.85 -43.70
N PHE A 10 27.90 18.37 -43.05
CA PHE A 10 28.00 16.98 -42.60
C PHE A 10 27.19 16.82 -41.30
N LEU A 11 26.02 16.21 -41.41
CA LEU A 11 25.22 15.72 -40.29
C LEU A 11 25.90 14.43 -39.77
N VAL A 12 26.59 14.51 -38.64
CA VAL A 12 27.16 13.34 -37.96
C VAL A 12 26.05 12.67 -37.14
N CYS A 13 25.42 11.63 -37.71
CA CYS A 13 24.55 10.71 -36.98
C CYS A 13 25.39 9.83 -36.06
N LEU A 14 25.51 10.23 -34.79
CA LEU A 14 26.10 9.44 -33.71
C LEU A 14 25.10 8.31 -33.33
N PHE A 15 25.17 7.17 -34.02
CA PHE A 15 24.52 5.93 -33.61
C PHE A 15 25.22 5.40 -32.35
N VAL A 16 24.79 5.86 -31.17
CA VAL A 16 25.08 5.17 -29.92
C VAL A 16 24.23 3.91 -29.91
N SER A 17 24.74 2.83 -30.48
CA SER A 17 24.21 1.49 -30.18
C SER A 17 24.46 1.26 -28.69
N THR A 18 23.46 1.51 -27.85
CA THR A 18 23.45 1.03 -26.49
C THR A 18 23.28 -0.48 -26.58
N TRP A 19 24.40 -1.21 -26.60
CA TRP A 19 24.38 -2.64 -26.35
C TRP A 19 23.91 -2.78 -24.91
N SER A 20 22.62 -3.05 -24.74
CA SER A 20 22.06 -3.46 -23.46
C SER A 20 22.89 -4.65 -23.00
N LEU A 21 23.77 -4.44 -22.02
CA LEU A 21 24.42 -5.53 -21.30
C LEU A 21 23.28 -6.33 -20.68
N GLN A 22 22.88 -7.41 -21.35
CA GLN A 22 21.99 -8.41 -20.76
C GLN A 22 22.75 -8.94 -19.56
N ALA A 23 22.44 -8.41 -18.37
CA ALA A 23 22.87 -8.99 -17.12
C ALA A 23 22.16 -10.34 -17.04
N HIS A 24 22.87 -11.40 -17.43
CA HIS A 24 22.38 -12.75 -17.28
C HIS A 24 22.22 -13.07 -15.79
N ALA A 25 21.14 -13.75 -15.41
CA ALA A 25 20.79 -13.98 -14.01
C ALA A 25 21.31 -15.33 -13.47
N TYR A 26 21.69 -16.25 -14.35
CA TYR A 26 22.33 -17.52 -14.01
C TYR A 26 23.63 -17.29 -13.23
N ASP A 27 23.92 -18.22 -12.33
CA ASP A 27 25.12 -18.19 -11.51
C ASP A 27 25.92 -19.49 -11.68
N TYR A 28 27.22 -19.41 -11.43
CA TYR A 28 28.16 -20.52 -11.62
C TYR A 28 29.38 -20.38 -10.72
N PHE A 29 30.10 -21.48 -10.51
CA PHE A 29 31.35 -21.43 -9.75
C PHE A 29 32.45 -20.67 -10.49
N LYS A 30 33.12 -19.79 -9.74
CA LYS A 30 34.24 -18.99 -10.23
C LYS A 30 35.45 -19.11 -9.31
N ASN A 31 36.62 -19.09 -9.92
CA ASN A 31 37.89 -18.88 -9.22
C ASN A 31 38.40 -17.49 -9.63
N GLY A 32 38.26 -16.52 -8.72
CA GLY A 32 38.34 -15.11 -9.07
C GLY A 32 37.27 -14.74 -10.11
N ASN A 33 37.71 -14.21 -11.25
CA ASN A 33 36.82 -13.81 -12.36
C ASN A 33 36.70 -14.88 -13.46
N LYS A 34 37.25 -16.08 -13.25
CA LYS A 34 37.24 -17.15 -14.26
C LYS A 34 36.22 -18.23 -13.88
N ALA A 35 35.33 -18.54 -14.82
CA ALA A 35 34.40 -19.65 -14.68
C ALA A 35 35.14 -20.99 -14.55
N ILE A 36 34.73 -21.80 -13.58
CA ILE A 36 35.12 -23.20 -13.44
C ILE A 36 34.17 -24.04 -14.29
N ARG A 37 34.72 -24.95 -15.10
CA ARG A 37 33.93 -25.74 -16.06
C ARG A 37 34.63 -27.03 -16.42
N TRP A 38 33.91 -27.96 -17.03
CA TRP A 38 34.52 -29.18 -17.56
C TRP A 38 35.49 -28.88 -18.72
N LYS A 39 36.36 -29.86 -19.05
CA LYS A 39 37.17 -29.77 -20.27
C LYS A 39 36.25 -29.90 -21.49
N LYS A 40 36.51 -29.12 -22.55
CA LYS A 40 35.71 -29.19 -23.78
C LYS A 40 35.68 -30.62 -24.33
N GLY A 41 34.51 -31.09 -24.75
CA GLY A 41 34.28 -32.45 -25.25
C GLY A 41 34.39 -33.57 -24.21
N GLN A 42 34.59 -33.26 -22.92
CA GLN A 42 34.67 -34.26 -21.86
C GLN A 42 33.29 -34.85 -21.56
N THR A 43 33.20 -36.18 -21.55
CA THR A 43 32.03 -36.89 -21.04
C THR A 43 32.07 -36.91 -19.51
N ILE A 44 31.05 -36.33 -18.88
CA ILE A 44 30.85 -36.35 -17.44
C ILE A 44 30.22 -37.72 -17.08
N ARG A 45 31.06 -38.61 -16.57
CA ARG A 45 30.64 -39.94 -16.11
C ARG A 45 30.08 -39.84 -14.69
N TRP A 46 28.87 -40.34 -14.45
CA TRP A 46 28.17 -40.22 -13.16
C TRP A 46 27.59 -41.54 -12.67
N HIS A 47 27.46 -41.69 -11.36
CA HIS A 47 26.90 -42.88 -10.69
C HIS A 47 25.77 -42.49 -9.73
N LEU A 48 24.94 -43.47 -9.37
CA LEU A 48 23.94 -43.33 -8.30
C LEU A 48 24.33 -44.16 -7.08
N ASN A 49 24.38 -43.52 -5.92
CA ASN A 49 24.46 -44.20 -4.64
C ASN A 49 23.15 -43.99 -3.88
N PHE A 50 22.33 -45.04 -3.81
CA PHE A 50 21.02 -44.98 -3.15
C PHE A 50 21.09 -44.93 -1.62
N GLY A 51 22.21 -45.29 -0.99
CA GLY A 51 22.31 -45.37 0.47
C GLY A 51 21.10 -46.12 1.07
N SER A 52 20.44 -45.48 2.04
CA SER A 52 19.23 -45.97 2.70
C SER A 52 17.92 -45.55 2.02
N PHE A 53 17.95 -44.94 0.83
CA PHE A 53 16.76 -44.45 0.14
C PHE A 53 15.86 -45.59 -0.36
N ASN A 54 14.59 -45.55 0.07
CA ASN A 54 13.58 -46.56 -0.23
C ASN A 54 12.19 -45.97 -0.57
N LYS A 55 12.05 -44.64 -0.69
CA LYS A 55 10.75 -43.97 -0.91
C LYS A 55 10.18 -44.20 -2.32
N ILE A 56 11.05 -44.29 -3.32
CA ILE A 56 10.70 -44.56 -4.73
C ILE A 56 11.53 -45.77 -5.20
N PRO A 57 10.93 -46.72 -5.95
CA PRO A 57 11.68 -47.83 -6.55
C PRO A 57 12.94 -47.36 -7.27
N LYS A 58 14.10 -47.96 -6.94
CA LYS A 58 15.42 -47.55 -7.44
C LYS A 58 15.47 -47.46 -8.97
N ALA A 59 14.83 -48.39 -9.68
CA ALA A 59 14.77 -48.38 -11.14
C ALA A 59 14.03 -47.15 -11.71
N GLN A 60 12.97 -46.67 -11.05
CA GLN A 60 12.26 -45.47 -11.48
C GLN A 60 13.12 -44.21 -11.28
N VAL A 61 13.81 -44.11 -10.13
CA VAL A 61 14.76 -43.02 -9.87
C VAL A 61 15.87 -43.01 -10.91
N GLU A 62 16.47 -44.17 -11.22
CA GLU A 62 17.50 -44.28 -12.27
C GLU A 62 17.00 -43.76 -13.62
N THR A 63 15.80 -44.14 -14.02
CA THR A 63 15.19 -43.68 -15.28
C THR A 63 15.00 -42.17 -15.29
N ILE A 64 14.51 -41.58 -14.20
CA ILE A 64 14.28 -40.13 -14.10
C ILE A 64 15.58 -39.36 -14.20
N PHE A 65 16.63 -39.79 -13.48
CA PHE A 65 17.94 -39.15 -13.59
C PHE A 65 18.54 -39.29 -15.00
N LYS A 66 18.41 -40.46 -15.64
CA LYS A 66 18.83 -40.61 -17.04
C LYS A 66 18.09 -39.65 -17.97
N ASN A 67 16.78 -39.49 -17.78
CA ASN A 67 15.97 -38.58 -18.59
C ASN A 67 16.37 -37.12 -18.37
N ALA A 68 16.56 -36.69 -17.12
CA ALA A 68 17.01 -35.33 -16.81
C ALA A 68 18.38 -35.03 -17.46
N PHE A 69 19.33 -35.95 -17.32
CA PHE A 69 20.66 -35.80 -17.94
C PHE A 69 20.59 -35.84 -19.48
N ALA A 70 19.65 -36.58 -20.06
CA ALA A 70 19.40 -36.54 -21.50
C ALA A 70 18.82 -35.18 -21.93
N GLU A 71 17.95 -34.56 -21.14
CA GLU A 71 17.37 -33.25 -21.43
C GLU A 71 18.45 -32.15 -21.51
N TRP A 72 19.35 -32.08 -20.54
CA TRP A 72 20.48 -31.14 -20.57
C TRP A 72 21.42 -31.34 -21.77
N GLN A 73 21.51 -32.55 -22.32
CA GLN A 73 22.31 -32.83 -23.53
C GLN A 73 21.62 -32.39 -24.83
N LYS A 74 20.32 -32.04 -24.80
CA LYS A 74 19.60 -31.55 -25.99
C LYS A 74 19.88 -30.07 -26.28
N ILE A 75 20.53 -29.35 -25.36
CA ILE A 75 20.82 -27.92 -25.50
C ILE A 75 21.83 -27.71 -26.64
N GLY A 76 21.38 -27.20 -27.78
CA GLY A 76 22.19 -27.11 -29.02
C GLY A 76 23.44 -26.22 -28.92
N CYS A 77 23.37 -25.15 -28.13
CA CYS A 77 24.52 -24.26 -27.88
C CYS A 77 25.58 -24.88 -26.94
N ALA A 78 25.27 -26.00 -26.27
CA ALA A 78 26.11 -26.54 -25.21
C ALA A 78 26.67 -27.94 -25.58
N ASP A 79 28.00 -28.09 -25.57
CA ASP A 79 28.70 -29.38 -25.72
C ASP A 79 28.76 -30.11 -24.38
N ILE A 80 27.59 -30.51 -23.90
CA ILE A 80 27.41 -31.30 -22.68
C ILE A 80 27.30 -32.77 -23.08
N LYS A 81 28.06 -33.64 -22.40
CA LYS A 81 27.99 -35.08 -22.59
C LYS A 81 27.98 -35.78 -21.23
N PHE A 82 27.00 -36.64 -21.03
CA PHE A 82 26.86 -37.43 -19.82
C PHE A 82 26.90 -38.92 -20.13
N SER A 83 27.44 -39.70 -19.20
CA SER A 83 27.43 -41.16 -19.27
C SER A 83 27.07 -41.75 -17.92
N TYR A 84 25.93 -42.44 -17.86
CA TYR A 84 25.54 -43.19 -16.66
C TYR A 84 26.42 -44.42 -16.51
N ALA A 85 27.12 -44.50 -15.38
CA ALA A 85 28.09 -45.54 -15.10
C ALA A 85 27.57 -46.62 -14.13
N GLY A 86 26.27 -46.58 -13.81
CA GLY A 86 25.63 -47.56 -12.94
C GLY A 86 25.53 -47.10 -11.48
N ARG A 87 25.13 -48.06 -10.63
CA ARG A 87 25.04 -47.87 -9.20
C ARG A 87 26.43 -47.97 -8.56
N THR A 88 26.62 -47.29 -7.45
CA THR A 88 27.85 -47.38 -6.64
C THR A 88 27.53 -47.32 -5.15
N ASN A 89 28.48 -47.76 -4.32
CA ASN A 89 28.48 -47.55 -2.87
C ASN A 89 29.42 -46.40 -2.45
N THR A 90 30.13 -45.77 -3.40
CA THR A 90 30.99 -44.61 -3.16
C THR A 90 30.17 -43.43 -2.63
N GLY A 91 30.61 -42.81 -1.54
CA GLY A 91 30.00 -41.59 -1.00
C GLY A 91 30.44 -40.33 -1.75
N MET A 92 30.11 -39.15 -1.22
CA MET A 92 30.63 -37.88 -1.78
C MET A 92 32.08 -37.69 -1.36
N ASN A 93 33.01 -37.80 -2.31
CA ASN A 93 34.41 -37.51 -2.11
C ASN A 93 34.90 -36.71 -3.31
N SER A 94 35.09 -35.41 -3.12
CA SER A 94 35.50 -34.54 -4.20
C SER A 94 36.90 -34.85 -4.75
N GLN A 95 37.73 -35.71 -4.15
CA GLN A 95 39.07 -36.01 -4.65
C GLN A 95 39.21 -37.33 -5.41
N ASP A 96 38.16 -38.15 -5.51
CA ASP A 96 38.25 -39.51 -6.06
C ASP A 96 38.09 -39.59 -7.59
N LYS A 97 37.79 -38.47 -8.26
CA LYS A 97 37.54 -38.39 -9.71
C LYS A 97 36.28 -39.16 -10.16
N VAL A 98 35.37 -39.46 -9.24
CA VAL A 98 34.09 -40.10 -9.50
C VAL A 98 32.99 -39.08 -9.23
N ASN A 99 32.11 -38.84 -10.19
CA ASN A 99 30.91 -38.03 -9.95
C ASN A 99 29.80 -38.93 -9.42
N VAL A 100 29.25 -38.62 -8.25
CA VAL A 100 28.21 -39.42 -7.61
C VAL A 100 27.02 -38.53 -7.22
N ILE A 101 25.82 -39.00 -7.55
CA ILE A 101 24.58 -38.54 -6.90
C ILE A 101 24.31 -39.50 -5.74
N VAL A 102 24.44 -39.01 -4.51
CA VAL A 102 24.23 -39.81 -3.30
C VAL A 102 22.92 -39.42 -2.63
N PHE A 103 22.22 -40.43 -2.15
CA PHE A 103 21.07 -40.27 -1.26
C PHE A 103 21.53 -40.49 0.19
N LYS A 104 21.46 -39.45 1.01
CA LYS A 104 21.89 -39.48 2.43
C LYS A 104 21.11 -38.50 3.30
N ASN A 105 21.24 -38.59 4.62
CA ASN A 105 20.67 -37.58 5.53
C ASN A 105 21.42 -36.25 5.37
N LEU A 106 20.68 -35.16 5.17
CA LEU A 106 21.20 -33.80 5.06
C LEU A 106 20.32 -32.82 5.86
N ALA A 107 20.85 -31.64 6.14
CA ALA A 107 20.08 -30.54 6.74
C ALA A 107 19.23 -29.79 5.70
N ASN A 108 19.71 -29.68 4.46
CA ASN A 108 19.05 -29.01 3.34
C ASN A 108 18.47 -30.02 2.34
N VAL A 109 17.72 -29.57 1.32
CA VAL A 109 17.16 -30.43 0.27
C VAL A 109 18.25 -31.20 -0.49
N TYR A 110 19.34 -30.51 -0.82
CA TYR A 110 20.52 -31.09 -1.43
C TYR A 110 21.81 -30.45 -0.90
N SER A 111 22.94 -31.03 -1.27
CA SER A 111 24.28 -30.47 -1.03
C SER A 111 25.16 -30.73 -2.23
N LEU A 112 26.18 -29.88 -2.41
CA LEU A 112 27.11 -29.98 -3.53
C LEU A 112 28.54 -30.03 -2.99
N LYS A 113 29.33 -30.98 -3.51
CA LYS A 113 30.77 -30.99 -3.30
C LYS A 113 31.44 -31.10 -4.66
N SER A 114 32.41 -30.24 -4.91
CA SER A 114 33.17 -30.28 -6.16
C SER A 114 34.65 -30.10 -5.88
N TYR A 115 35.47 -30.60 -6.80
CA TYR A 115 36.89 -30.32 -6.85
C TYR A 115 37.25 -29.88 -8.25
N TYR A 116 38.15 -28.91 -8.31
CA TYR A 116 38.65 -28.36 -9.55
C TYR A 116 40.14 -28.07 -9.41
N ASP A 117 40.84 -28.12 -10.54
CA ASP A 117 42.22 -27.68 -10.62
C ASP A 117 42.25 -26.14 -10.72
N ALA A 118 42.77 -25.49 -9.68
CA ALA A 118 42.85 -24.03 -9.59
C ALA A 118 43.72 -23.39 -10.68
N LYS A 119 44.66 -24.13 -11.28
CA LYS A 119 45.51 -23.61 -12.37
C LYS A 119 44.73 -23.56 -13.68
N THR A 120 43.94 -24.59 -13.96
CA THR A 120 43.21 -24.72 -15.24
C THR A 120 41.75 -24.26 -15.16
N ASN A 121 41.21 -24.07 -13.95
CA ASN A 121 39.80 -23.83 -13.66
C ASN A 121 38.90 -24.93 -14.25
N LYS A 122 39.36 -26.18 -14.15
CA LYS A 122 38.65 -27.34 -14.67
C LYS A 122 38.16 -28.26 -13.57
N TYR A 123 36.89 -28.66 -13.66
CA TYR A 123 36.35 -29.68 -12.78
C TYR A 123 37.06 -31.02 -13.00
N SER A 124 37.31 -31.69 -11.89
CA SER A 124 37.66 -33.11 -11.86
C SER A 124 36.51 -33.96 -11.33
N THR A 125 35.71 -33.41 -10.42
CA THR A 125 34.59 -34.07 -9.74
C THR A 125 33.52 -33.07 -9.36
N VAL A 126 32.28 -33.53 -9.42
CA VAL A 126 31.11 -32.89 -8.85
C VAL A 126 30.20 -33.99 -8.29
N ASP A 127 29.98 -33.95 -6.98
CA ASP A 127 29.08 -34.83 -6.25
C ASP A 127 27.87 -34.06 -5.75
N VAL A 128 26.70 -34.67 -5.91
CA VAL A 128 25.43 -34.11 -5.44
C VAL A 128 24.86 -35.02 -4.37
N GLY A 129 24.60 -34.47 -3.18
CA GLY A 129 23.89 -35.16 -2.11
C GLY A 129 22.42 -34.78 -2.11
N ILE A 130 21.51 -35.74 -2.03
CA ILE A 130 20.06 -35.55 -1.96
C ILE A 130 19.56 -36.05 -0.60
N ASN A 131 18.71 -35.25 0.05
CA ASN A 131 18.27 -35.51 1.41
C ASN A 131 17.20 -36.60 1.48
N VAL A 132 17.52 -37.74 2.08
CA VAL A 132 16.56 -38.87 2.16
C VAL A 132 15.46 -38.70 3.19
N THR A 133 15.57 -37.72 4.09
CA THR A 133 14.55 -37.50 5.13
C THR A 133 13.29 -36.83 4.59
N LEU A 134 13.39 -36.13 3.46
CA LEU A 134 12.27 -35.46 2.81
C LEU A 134 11.31 -36.47 2.16
N ASP A 135 10.04 -36.10 2.05
CA ASP A 135 9.03 -36.96 1.42
C ASP A 135 9.00 -36.83 -0.09
N TRP A 136 9.80 -37.65 -0.77
CA TRP A 136 9.95 -37.61 -2.22
C TRP A 136 8.86 -38.39 -2.95
N SER A 137 8.33 -37.79 -4.01
CA SER A 137 7.34 -38.40 -4.90
C SER A 137 7.68 -38.12 -6.37
N LEU A 138 7.13 -38.95 -7.26
CA LEU A 138 7.16 -38.72 -8.71
C LEU A 138 6.01 -37.84 -9.18
N ASN A 139 4.95 -37.75 -8.39
CA ASN A 139 3.75 -36.94 -8.61
C ASN A 139 3.39 -36.32 -7.26
N PRO A 140 4.13 -35.29 -6.83
CA PRO A 140 4.03 -34.77 -5.47
C PRO A 140 2.67 -34.10 -5.24
N GLN A 141 2.13 -34.31 -4.05
CA GLN A 141 1.11 -33.44 -3.46
C GLN A 141 1.80 -32.25 -2.77
N PHE A 142 1.02 -31.30 -2.25
CA PHE A 142 1.54 -30.07 -1.62
C PHE A 142 2.60 -30.30 -0.52
N SER A 143 2.56 -31.43 0.19
CA SER A 143 3.50 -31.80 1.26
C SER A 143 4.73 -32.58 0.80
N GLN A 144 4.81 -32.96 -0.48
CA GLN A 144 5.84 -33.86 -1.00
C GLN A 144 6.80 -33.12 -1.94
N TYR A 145 8.05 -33.56 -1.99
CA TYR A 145 9.08 -33.00 -2.86
C TYR A 145 9.14 -33.75 -4.19
N ASP A 146 9.33 -33.02 -5.28
CA ASP A 146 9.37 -33.59 -6.62
C ASP A 146 10.73 -34.19 -6.98
N MET A 147 10.80 -35.51 -7.15
CA MET A 147 12.05 -36.18 -7.55
C MET A 147 12.46 -35.84 -8.99
N GLN A 148 11.51 -35.52 -9.87
CA GLN A 148 11.80 -35.17 -11.26
C GLN A 148 12.50 -33.80 -11.36
N SER A 149 11.95 -32.79 -10.68
CA SER A 149 12.59 -31.48 -10.49
C SER A 149 13.99 -31.61 -9.87
N MET A 150 14.16 -32.45 -8.83
CA MET A 150 15.48 -32.64 -8.21
C MET A 150 16.47 -33.30 -9.17
N ALA A 151 16.04 -34.22 -10.04
CA ALA A 151 16.92 -34.79 -11.05
C ALA A 151 17.39 -33.73 -12.07
N MET A 152 16.51 -32.81 -12.47
CA MET A 152 16.85 -31.68 -13.35
C MET A 152 17.87 -30.75 -12.69
N VAL A 153 17.63 -30.36 -11.43
CA VAL A 153 18.57 -29.54 -10.64
C VAL A 153 19.92 -30.24 -10.50
N ALA A 154 19.94 -31.52 -10.13
CA ALA A 154 21.19 -32.28 -9.93
C ALA A 154 22.04 -32.35 -11.21
N ALA A 155 21.41 -32.50 -12.38
CA ALA A 155 22.09 -32.47 -13.67
C ALA A 155 22.71 -31.09 -13.96
N GLY A 156 21.99 -29.99 -13.67
CA GLY A 156 22.51 -28.63 -13.79
C GLY A 156 23.68 -28.34 -12.83
N LEU A 157 23.59 -28.81 -11.58
CA LEU A 157 24.71 -28.74 -10.63
C LEU A 157 25.94 -29.48 -11.16
N MET A 158 25.75 -30.65 -11.79
CA MET A 158 26.85 -31.45 -12.35
C MET A 158 27.57 -30.78 -13.53
N ILE A 159 26.91 -29.91 -14.30
CA ILE A 159 27.61 -29.14 -15.35
C ILE A 159 28.32 -27.89 -14.81
N GLY A 160 28.07 -27.51 -13.55
CA GLY A 160 28.72 -26.39 -12.86
C GLY A 160 27.83 -25.16 -12.62
N LEU A 161 26.53 -25.23 -12.94
CA LEU A 161 25.57 -24.21 -12.54
C LEU A 161 25.33 -24.28 -11.03
N ILE A 162 25.04 -23.13 -10.43
CA ILE A 162 24.63 -23.04 -9.02
C ILE A 162 23.28 -22.34 -8.93
N PRO A 163 22.65 -22.25 -7.74
CA PRO A 163 21.39 -21.57 -7.56
C PRO A 163 21.25 -20.24 -8.32
N SER A 164 20.35 -20.20 -9.29
CA SER A 164 19.93 -18.98 -9.99
C SER A 164 19.13 -18.09 -9.05
N LYS A 165 19.22 -16.78 -9.30
CA LYS A 165 18.40 -15.75 -8.65
C LYS A 165 17.01 -15.63 -9.29
N VAL A 166 16.79 -16.27 -10.44
CA VAL A 166 15.49 -16.32 -11.11
C VAL A 166 14.65 -17.41 -10.45
N ASN A 167 13.56 -17.02 -9.79
CA ASN A 167 12.72 -17.97 -9.04
C ASN A 167 12.05 -19.03 -9.93
N SER A 168 11.75 -18.69 -11.19
CA SER A 168 11.18 -19.62 -12.16
C SER A 168 12.19 -20.63 -12.71
N ALA A 169 13.49 -20.36 -12.59
CA ALA A 169 14.50 -21.22 -13.18
C ALA A 169 14.48 -22.63 -12.58
N THR A 170 14.87 -23.61 -13.40
CA THR A 170 15.14 -24.97 -12.93
C THR A 170 16.19 -24.90 -11.83
N MET A 171 17.24 -24.11 -12.06
CA MET A 171 18.32 -23.94 -11.09
C MET A 171 17.99 -22.94 -9.98
N ALA A 172 16.75 -22.48 -9.77
CA ALA A 172 16.46 -21.56 -8.67
C ALA A 172 16.88 -22.12 -7.31
N GLY A 173 17.37 -21.26 -6.40
CA GLY A 173 17.81 -21.67 -5.06
C GLY A 173 16.71 -22.18 -4.13
N SER A 174 15.46 -21.77 -4.38
CA SER A 174 14.30 -22.25 -3.64
C SER A 174 13.84 -23.61 -4.17
N PHE A 175 13.58 -24.55 -3.26
CA PHE A 175 13.02 -25.86 -3.60
C PHE A 175 11.98 -26.21 -2.54
N SER A 176 10.70 -26.10 -2.90
CA SER A 176 9.56 -26.23 -1.98
C SER A 176 8.79 -27.52 -2.23
N SER A 177 8.07 -28.02 -1.23
CA SER A 177 7.12 -29.13 -1.44
C SER A 177 5.99 -28.71 -2.39
N GLY A 178 5.50 -29.65 -3.20
CA GLY A 178 4.48 -29.45 -4.22
C GLY A 178 4.97 -28.77 -5.51
N ASP A 179 6.19 -28.23 -5.53
CA ASP A 179 6.71 -27.53 -6.71
C ASP A 179 7.15 -28.50 -7.81
N ILE A 180 6.50 -28.41 -8.97
CA ILE A 180 6.82 -29.16 -10.19
C ILE A 180 7.35 -28.26 -11.32
N SER A 181 7.52 -26.96 -11.07
CA SER A 181 7.92 -25.99 -12.10
C SER A 181 9.31 -26.28 -12.68
N LYS A 182 10.17 -26.96 -11.92
CA LYS A 182 11.58 -27.24 -12.26
C LYS A 182 11.78 -28.51 -13.09
N ARG A 183 10.72 -29.07 -13.67
CA ARG A 183 10.80 -30.22 -14.58
C ARG A 183 11.26 -29.85 -15.99
N THR A 184 11.21 -28.57 -16.34
CA THR A 184 11.55 -28.05 -17.68
C THR A 184 12.62 -26.99 -17.57
N LEU A 185 13.63 -27.05 -18.45
CA LEU A 185 14.71 -26.06 -18.50
C LEU A 185 14.17 -24.66 -18.76
N ASP A 186 14.56 -23.72 -17.91
CA ASP A 186 14.27 -22.29 -18.10
C ASP A 186 15.33 -21.68 -19.04
N PRO A 187 14.97 -20.66 -19.82
CA PRO A 187 15.91 -19.81 -20.54
C PRO A 187 17.20 -19.43 -19.81
N ASP A 188 17.12 -19.10 -18.52
CA ASP A 188 18.28 -18.75 -17.70
C ASP A 188 19.24 -19.95 -17.54
N ASP A 189 18.68 -21.14 -17.34
CA ASP A 189 19.43 -22.40 -17.22
C ASP A 189 20.15 -22.74 -18.53
N ILE A 190 19.45 -22.56 -19.65
CA ILE A 190 19.97 -22.82 -21.00
C ILE A 190 21.11 -21.85 -21.31
N ALA A 191 20.93 -20.56 -21.05
CA ALA A 191 21.96 -19.55 -21.23
C ALA A 191 23.21 -19.87 -20.37
N GLY A 192 23.01 -20.32 -19.12
CA GLY A 192 24.08 -20.77 -18.25
C GLY A 192 24.84 -21.99 -18.80
N ALA A 193 24.11 -22.98 -19.33
CA ALA A 193 24.71 -24.15 -19.99
C ALA A 193 25.52 -23.76 -21.24
N CYS A 194 24.97 -22.89 -22.10
CA CYS A 194 25.67 -22.36 -23.27
C CYS A 194 26.98 -21.66 -22.87
N PHE A 195 26.94 -20.89 -21.78
CA PHE A 195 28.10 -20.15 -21.29
C PHE A 195 29.21 -21.07 -20.74
N LEU A 196 28.84 -22.08 -19.95
CA LEU A 196 29.81 -22.98 -19.33
C LEU A 196 30.43 -23.95 -20.34
N SER A 197 29.63 -24.45 -21.29
CA SER A 197 30.02 -25.51 -22.21
C SER A 197 29.74 -25.16 -23.68
N PRO A 198 30.25 -24.04 -24.24
CA PRO A 198 29.88 -23.61 -25.59
C PRO A 198 30.29 -24.66 -26.64
N SER A 199 29.32 -25.13 -27.44
CA SER A 199 29.55 -26.10 -28.51
C SER A 199 30.29 -25.50 -29.70
N GLY A 200 30.20 -24.17 -29.87
CA GLY A 200 30.66 -23.48 -31.07
C GLY A 200 29.74 -23.70 -32.27
N GLN A 201 28.66 -24.47 -32.10
CA GLN A 201 27.57 -24.55 -33.06
C GLN A 201 26.62 -23.37 -32.85
N PRO A 202 25.90 -22.94 -33.90
CA PRO A 202 24.77 -22.05 -33.74
C PRO A 202 23.76 -22.67 -32.76
N GLU A 203 23.30 -21.90 -31.78
CA GLU A 203 22.35 -22.35 -30.75
C GLU A 203 21.02 -22.81 -31.38
N CYS A 204 20.66 -22.19 -32.49
CA CYS A 204 19.50 -22.52 -33.28
C CYS A 204 19.76 -22.25 -34.77
N THR A 205 18.97 -22.91 -35.61
CA THR A 205 18.85 -22.60 -37.04
C THR A 205 17.43 -22.21 -37.42
N THR A 206 16.45 -22.67 -36.64
CA THR A 206 15.03 -22.36 -36.77
C THR A 206 14.42 -22.10 -35.38
N ASN A 207 13.24 -21.48 -35.33
CA ASN A 207 12.52 -21.24 -34.08
C ASN A 207 12.17 -22.54 -33.33
N THR A 208 12.02 -23.66 -34.04
CA THR A 208 11.77 -24.98 -33.43
C THR A 208 12.98 -25.55 -32.68
N ASN A 209 14.17 -25.01 -32.87
CA ASN A 209 15.34 -25.35 -32.05
C ASN A 209 15.35 -24.59 -30.73
N CYS A 210 14.50 -23.57 -30.58
CA CYS A 210 14.44 -22.75 -29.39
C CYS A 210 13.37 -23.24 -28.42
N PRO A 211 13.59 -23.07 -27.11
CA PRO A 211 12.58 -23.28 -26.08
C PRO A 211 11.29 -22.49 -26.36
N ALA A 212 10.18 -22.94 -25.79
CA ALA A 212 8.91 -22.24 -25.90
C ALA A 212 9.06 -20.78 -25.42
N GLY A 213 8.64 -19.81 -26.24
CA GLY A 213 8.77 -18.38 -25.97
C GLY A 213 10.00 -17.70 -26.56
N MET A 214 10.88 -18.44 -27.24
CA MET A 214 12.08 -17.90 -27.91
C MET A 214 12.01 -18.04 -29.43
N GLU A 215 12.71 -17.14 -30.13
CA GLU A 215 12.89 -17.19 -31.58
C GLU A 215 14.37 -17.30 -31.92
N CYS A 216 14.66 -17.98 -33.02
CA CYS A 216 16.01 -18.05 -33.53
C CYS A 216 16.37 -16.75 -34.26
N LYS A 217 17.22 -15.94 -33.65
CA LYS A 217 17.72 -14.68 -34.21
C LYS A 217 19.24 -14.73 -34.30
N SER A 218 19.75 -14.63 -35.54
CA SER A 218 21.20 -14.66 -35.81
C SER A 218 21.89 -15.87 -35.18
N SER A 219 21.27 -17.05 -35.33
CA SER A 219 21.78 -18.31 -34.78
C SER A 219 21.87 -18.39 -33.26
N LYS A 220 21.13 -17.52 -32.55
CA LYS A 220 20.94 -17.55 -31.10
C LYS A 220 19.46 -17.60 -30.76
N CYS A 221 19.09 -18.37 -29.74
CA CYS A 221 17.74 -18.31 -29.21
C CYS A 221 17.62 -17.02 -28.41
N ALA A 222 16.94 -16.05 -29.01
CA ALA A 222 16.66 -14.78 -28.39
C ALA A 222 15.21 -14.81 -27.92
N ILE A 223 14.98 -14.37 -26.70
CA ILE A 223 13.62 -14.12 -26.28
C ILE A 223 13.11 -12.94 -27.11
N THR A 224 12.03 -13.14 -27.85
CA THR A 224 11.36 -12.04 -28.52
C THR A 224 10.46 -11.41 -27.49
N PRO A 225 10.70 -10.14 -27.10
CA PRO A 225 9.78 -9.45 -26.21
C PRO A 225 8.38 -9.58 -26.80
N PRO A 226 7.36 -9.90 -25.99
CA PRO A 226 6.00 -9.99 -26.50
C PRO A 226 5.66 -8.68 -27.22
N THR A 227 4.97 -8.79 -28.35
CA THR A 227 4.49 -7.61 -29.06
C THR A 227 3.45 -6.90 -28.19
N VAL A 228 3.50 -5.56 -28.17
CA VAL A 228 2.48 -4.74 -27.49
C VAL A 228 1.12 -5.14 -28.04
N SER A 229 0.23 -5.58 -27.16
CA SER A 229 -1.16 -5.83 -27.51
C SER A 229 -1.82 -4.59 -28.07
N THR A 230 -2.66 -4.75 -29.09
CA THR A 230 -3.45 -3.65 -29.66
C THR A 230 -4.45 -3.07 -28.66
N LYS A 231 -4.78 -3.83 -27.61
CA LYS A 231 -5.63 -3.39 -26.49
C LYS A 231 -4.82 -2.92 -25.28
N TYR A 232 -3.49 -2.85 -25.36
CA TYR A 232 -2.69 -2.37 -24.25
C TYR A 232 -3.08 -0.94 -23.87
N CYS A 233 -3.24 -0.68 -22.57
CA CYS A 233 -3.65 0.61 -22.03
C CYS A 233 -5.03 1.14 -22.49
N THR A 234 -5.88 0.30 -23.10
CA THR A 234 -7.27 0.68 -23.37
C THR A 234 -8.10 0.55 -22.11
N LEU A 235 -9.08 1.44 -21.92
CA LEU A 235 -10.01 1.37 -20.80
C LEU A 235 -10.81 0.06 -20.82
N CYS A 236 -11.06 -0.49 -19.64
CA CYS A 236 -11.75 -1.75 -19.45
C CYS A 236 -12.63 -1.74 -18.20
N THR A 237 -13.57 -2.68 -18.16
CA THR A 237 -14.45 -2.90 -17.01
C THR A 237 -14.21 -4.29 -16.40
N ASN A 238 -13.77 -5.24 -17.23
CA ASN A 238 -13.40 -6.60 -16.83
C ASN A 238 -12.36 -7.18 -17.81
N ASP A 239 -11.80 -8.34 -17.48
CA ASP A 239 -10.73 -8.97 -18.25
C ASP A 239 -11.14 -9.33 -19.70
N ALA A 240 -12.43 -9.60 -19.95
CA ALA A 240 -12.91 -9.94 -21.28
C ALA A 240 -12.78 -8.77 -22.26
N ASP A 241 -12.83 -7.52 -21.78
CA ASP A 241 -12.60 -6.33 -22.60
C ASP A 241 -11.18 -6.31 -23.19
N CYS A 242 -10.21 -6.94 -22.52
CA CYS A 242 -8.79 -6.92 -22.88
C CYS A 242 -8.37 -8.03 -23.85
N GLY A 243 -9.21 -9.05 -24.04
CA GLY A 243 -8.91 -10.22 -24.86
C GLY A 243 -7.99 -11.22 -24.15
N ALA A 244 -7.81 -12.39 -24.76
CA ALA A 244 -7.04 -13.49 -24.17
C ALA A 244 -5.58 -13.07 -23.85
N GLY A 245 -5.07 -13.46 -22.68
CA GLY A 245 -3.70 -13.15 -22.25
C GLY A 245 -3.51 -11.75 -21.65
N HIS A 246 -4.59 -11.07 -21.26
CA HIS A 246 -4.56 -9.73 -20.69
C HIS A 246 -5.53 -9.63 -19.52
N LYS A 247 -5.29 -8.66 -18.63
CA LYS A 247 -6.10 -8.41 -17.44
C LYS A 247 -6.53 -6.94 -17.39
N CYS A 248 -7.75 -6.70 -16.94
CA CYS A 248 -8.21 -5.38 -16.61
C CYS A 248 -7.72 -5.01 -15.21
N ASP A 249 -6.80 -4.06 -15.13
CA ASP A 249 -6.18 -3.67 -13.86
C ASP A 249 -6.21 -2.17 -13.63
N PHE A 250 -6.14 -1.78 -12.36
CA PHE A 250 -6.25 -0.40 -11.93
C PHE A 250 -4.89 0.29 -11.99
N LEU A 251 -4.74 1.26 -12.90
CA LEU A 251 -3.52 2.06 -13.03
C LEU A 251 -3.85 3.55 -12.83
N GLY A 252 -3.43 4.09 -11.68
CA GLY A 252 -3.71 5.47 -11.30
C GLY A 252 -5.15 5.66 -10.86
N SER A 253 -6.01 6.22 -11.72
CA SER A 253 -7.43 6.49 -11.43
C SER A 253 -8.40 5.75 -12.35
N LYS A 254 -7.90 4.86 -13.21
CA LYS A 254 -8.69 4.19 -14.25
C LYS A 254 -8.31 2.72 -14.35
N SER A 255 -9.27 1.89 -14.70
CA SER A 255 -9.04 0.50 -15.08
C SER A 255 -8.66 0.42 -16.56
N VAL A 256 -7.52 -0.22 -16.85
CA VAL A 256 -6.95 -0.35 -18.18
C VAL A 256 -6.47 -1.77 -18.42
N CYS A 257 -6.43 -2.16 -19.69
CA CYS A 257 -5.94 -3.45 -20.11
C CYS A 257 -4.41 -3.54 -20.01
N ILE A 258 -3.94 -4.47 -19.18
CA ILE A 258 -2.53 -4.76 -18.95
C ILE A 258 -2.21 -6.16 -19.48
N GLN A 259 -1.09 -6.28 -20.16
CA GLN A 259 -0.59 -7.54 -20.71
C GLN A 259 0.15 -8.32 -19.62
N TYR A 260 0.04 -9.65 -19.62
CA TYR A 260 0.90 -10.47 -18.77
C TYR A 260 2.35 -10.44 -19.26
N CYS A 261 3.28 -10.57 -18.34
CA CYS A 261 4.67 -10.81 -18.70
C CYS A 261 4.81 -12.15 -19.42
N SER A 262 5.83 -12.27 -20.26
CA SER A 262 6.27 -13.59 -20.69
C SER A 262 6.71 -14.42 -19.47
N PRO A 263 6.81 -15.76 -19.59
CA PRO A 263 7.35 -16.62 -18.54
C PRO A 263 8.71 -16.14 -17.96
N ASP A 264 9.50 -15.44 -18.76
CA ASP A 264 10.82 -14.88 -18.38
C ASP A 264 10.75 -13.46 -17.78
N ASN A 265 9.57 -13.02 -17.36
CA ASN A 265 9.31 -11.67 -16.86
C ASN A 265 9.66 -10.56 -17.88
N LEU A 266 9.51 -10.83 -19.18
CA LEU A 266 9.73 -9.82 -20.21
C LEU A 266 8.43 -9.15 -20.63
N CYS A 267 8.58 -7.90 -21.01
CA CYS A 267 7.51 -7.04 -21.48
C CYS A 267 7.89 -6.38 -22.81
N PRO A 268 6.90 -5.90 -23.58
CA PRO A 268 7.18 -5.06 -24.74
C PRO A 268 8.02 -3.83 -24.38
N SER A 269 8.69 -3.23 -25.36
CA SER A 269 9.52 -2.03 -25.16
C SER A 269 8.72 -0.90 -24.49
N GLY A 270 9.32 -0.26 -23.48
CA GLY A 270 8.69 0.82 -22.71
C GLY A 270 7.83 0.35 -21.53
N GLN A 271 7.85 -0.95 -21.22
CA GLN A 271 7.09 -1.55 -20.13
C GLN A 271 8.03 -2.32 -19.18
N THR A 272 7.62 -2.47 -17.93
CA THR A 272 8.34 -3.18 -16.87
C THR A 272 7.45 -4.27 -16.31
N CYS A 273 7.97 -5.49 -16.20
CA CYS A 273 7.25 -6.58 -15.56
C CYS A 273 7.20 -6.33 -14.05
N ASN A 274 6.00 -6.30 -13.48
CA ASN A 274 5.78 -6.21 -12.05
C ASN A 274 5.29 -7.56 -11.53
N GLY A 275 6.12 -8.22 -10.71
CA GLY A 275 5.88 -9.56 -10.17
C GLY A 275 6.89 -10.61 -10.64
N SER A 276 6.73 -11.83 -10.12
CA SER A 276 7.45 -13.02 -10.58
C SER A 276 6.46 -14.17 -10.80
N GLY A 277 6.45 -14.79 -12.00
CA GLY A 277 5.64 -15.97 -12.32
C GLY A 277 4.42 -15.69 -13.23
N ALA A 278 3.57 -16.72 -13.42
CA ALA A 278 2.51 -16.80 -14.44
C ALA A 278 1.30 -15.85 -14.29
N GLY A 279 1.41 -14.83 -13.45
CA GLY A 279 0.41 -13.75 -13.31
C GLY A 279 1.03 -12.35 -13.28
N SER A 280 2.34 -12.24 -13.54
CA SER A 280 3.06 -10.97 -13.54
C SER A 280 2.59 -10.09 -14.69
N GLN A 281 2.59 -8.77 -14.49
CA GLN A 281 1.95 -7.83 -15.41
C GLN A 281 2.92 -6.78 -15.94
N CYS A 282 2.77 -6.43 -17.21
CA CYS A 282 3.60 -5.44 -17.90
C CYS A 282 3.05 -4.02 -17.73
N PHE A 283 3.56 -3.30 -16.75
CA PHE A 283 3.17 -1.91 -16.51
C PHE A 283 3.99 -0.94 -17.37
N PRO A 284 3.41 0.20 -17.79
CA PRO A 284 4.19 1.24 -18.48
C PRO A 284 5.34 1.69 -17.58
N ALA A 285 6.55 1.84 -18.13
CA ALA A 285 7.71 2.32 -17.35
C ALA A 285 7.49 3.74 -16.78
N SER A 286 6.62 4.53 -17.41
CA SER A 286 6.17 5.84 -16.92
C SER A 286 5.23 5.78 -15.70
N GLY A 287 4.69 4.59 -15.37
CA GLY A 287 3.63 4.43 -14.37
C GLY A 287 2.24 4.89 -14.84
N THR A 288 2.13 5.45 -16.04
CA THR A 288 0.86 5.97 -16.59
C THR A 288 0.67 5.55 -18.04
N CYS A 289 -0.53 5.12 -18.39
CA CYS A 289 -0.90 4.82 -19.77
C CYS A 289 -0.92 6.09 -20.65
N PRO A 290 -0.58 5.99 -21.95
CA PRO A 290 -0.82 7.05 -22.91
C PRO A 290 -2.30 7.44 -22.96
N VAL A 291 -2.59 8.71 -23.25
CA VAL A 291 -3.98 9.19 -23.38
C VAL A 291 -4.67 8.50 -24.55
N GLN A 292 -5.75 7.75 -24.27
CA GLN A 292 -6.57 7.11 -25.30
C GLN A 292 -7.37 8.17 -26.07
N ARG A 293 -7.02 8.36 -27.35
CA ARG A 293 -7.74 9.24 -28.27
C ARG A 293 -8.84 8.47 -28.98
N CYS A 294 -9.92 9.16 -29.32
CA CYS A 294 -11.09 8.59 -29.98
C CYS A 294 -11.67 9.56 -31.00
N THR A 295 -12.44 9.01 -31.93
CA THR A 295 -13.29 9.75 -32.88
C THR A 295 -14.77 9.42 -32.69
N LYS A 296 -15.07 8.26 -32.10
CA LYS A 296 -16.41 7.76 -31.78
C LYS A 296 -16.38 6.93 -30.51
N ASP A 297 -17.54 6.74 -29.88
CA ASP A 297 -17.67 5.99 -28.61
C ASP A 297 -17.13 4.56 -28.69
N ALA A 298 -17.27 3.90 -29.85
CA ALA A 298 -16.75 2.55 -30.08
C ALA A 298 -15.22 2.44 -29.96
N ASP A 299 -14.48 3.55 -30.04
CA ASP A 299 -13.02 3.58 -29.88
C ASP A 299 -12.61 3.52 -28.39
N CYS A 300 -13.56 3.65 -27.46
CA CYS A 300 -13.34 3.74 -26.01
C CYS A 300 -13.54 2.43 -25.24
N GLY A 301 -13.65 1.31 -25.97
CA GLY A 301 -13.84 -0.02 -25.40
C GLY A 301 -15.23 -0.57 -25.68
N SER A 302 -15.37 -1.88 -25.51
CA SER A 302 -16.57 -2.66 -25.86
C SER A 302 -17.72 -2.54 -24.85
N SER A 303 -17.45 -2.06 -23.64
CA SER A 303 -18.43 -2.10 -22.53
C SER A 303 -19.51 -1.03 -22.61
N GLY A 304 -19.42 -0.05 -23.52
CA GLY A 304 -20.35 1.09 -23.63
C GLY A 304 -20.30 2.06 -22.44
N LYS A 305 -19.50 1.76 -21.42
CA LYS A 305 -19.30 2.61 -20.23
C LYS A 305 -18.50 3.87 -20.57
N PHE A 306 -17.56 3.79 -21.49
CA PHE A 306 -16.72 4.92 -21.87
C PHE A 306 -17.19 5.54 -23.17
N LYS A 307 -17.28 6.88 -23.20
CA LYS A 307 -17.69 7.68 -24.37
C LYS A 307 -16.56 8.55 -24.86
N CYS A 308 -16.60 8.86 -26.15
CA CYS A 308 -15.68 9.78 -26.77
C CYS A 308 -16.14 11.22 -26.53
N VAL A 309 -15.44 11.93 -25.65
CA VAL A 309 -15.75 13.31 -25.30
C VAL A 309 -14.54 14.17 -25.68
N SER A 310 -14.74 15.09 -26.62
CA SER A 310 -13.69 15.99 -27.12
C SER A 310 -12.41 15.25 -27.58
N GLY A 311 -12.58 14.11 -28.24
CA GLY A 311 -11.48 13.30 -28.78
C GLY A 311 -10.74 12.43 -27.76
N GLN A 312 -11.25 12.30 -26.53
CA GLN A 312 -10.70 11.45 -25.47
C GLN A 312 -11.75 10.52 -24.87
N CYS A 313 -11.33 9.32 -24.49
CA CYS A 313 -12.21 8.36 -23.82
C CYS A 313 -12.39 8.70 -22.34
N ARG A 314 -13.65 8.89 -21.93
CA ARG A 314 -14.05 9.24 -20.55
C ARG A 314 -15.21 8.37 -20.08
N ASP A 315 -15.36 8.21 -18.77
CA ASP A 315 -16.48 7.46 -18.19
C ASP A 315 -17.80 8.19 -18.47
N GLY A 316 -18.70 7.54 -19.21
CA GLY A 316 -20.00 8.05 -19.61
C GLY A 316 -21.02 8.12 -18.48
N SER A 317 -20.68 7.58 -17.29
CA SER A 317 -21.49 7.73 -16.07
C SER A 317 -21.23 9.05 -15.32
N ALA A 318 -20.23 9.83 -15.72
CA ALA A 318 -19.98 11.15 -15.15
C ALA A 318 -20.84 12.22 -15.87
N PRO A 319 -21.82 12.86 -15.19
CA PRO A 319 -22.57 13.94 -15.80
C PRO A 319 -21.66 15.16 -15.87
N THR A 320 -21.21 15.53 -17.06
CA THR A 320 -20.12 16.52 -17.15
C THR A 320 -20.41 17.71 -18.05
N CYS A 321 -21.65 17.85 -18.52
CA CYS A 321 -22.17 18.96 -19.32
C CYS A 321 -21.49 19.20 -20.68
N ALA A 322 -22.22 19.80 -21.62
CA ALA A 322 -21.62 20.23 -22.88
C ALA A 322 -20.69 21.42 -22.60
N ALA A 323 -19.47 21.41 -23.13
CA ALA A 323 -18.49 22.48 -22.92
C ALA A 323 -19.09 23.85 -23.27
N GLY A 324 -19.02 24.81 -22.35
CA GLY A 324 -19.62 26.15 -22.51
C GLY A 324 -21.16 26.19 -22.40
N ALA A 325 -21.82 25.08 -22.06
CA ALA A 325 -23.24 25.12 -21.74
C ALA A 325 -23.47 25.97 -20.48
N ILE A 326 -24.64 26.60 -20.40
CA ILE A 326 -25.07 27.42 -19.26
C ILE A 326 -26.34 26.79 -18.71
N GLN A 327 -26.45 26.65 -17.38
CA GLN A 327 -27.68 26.22 -16.72
C GLN A 327 -28.01 27.06 -15.49
N ALA A 328 -29.25 26.99 -15.05
CA ALA A 328 -29.69 27.60 -13.80
C ALA A 328 -29.12 26.84 -12.58
N CYS A 329 -28.83 27.59 -11.51
CA CYS A 329 -28.37 27.08 -10.23
C CYS A 329 -28.98 27.90 -9.08
N GLN A 330 -29.13 27.29 -7.91
CA GLN A 330 -29.69 27.94 -6.73
C GLN A 330 -28.57 28.45 -5.83
N CYS A 331 -28.64 29.72 -5.46
CA CYS A 331 -27.73 30.34 -4.51
C CYS A 331 -28.22 30.15 -3.07
N PRO A 332 -27.33 30.24 -2.05
CA PRO A 332 -27.70 30.06 -0.64
C PRO A 332 -28.73 31.07 -0.12
N ASP A 333 -28.87 32.22 -0.77
CA ASP A 333 -29.88 33.25 -0.47
C ASP A 333 -31.27 32.94 -1.07
N GLY A 334 -31.43 31.80 -1.74
CA GLY A 334 -32.66 31.40 -2.42
C GLY A 334 -32.85 32.01 -3.80
N SER A 335 -31.88 32.79 -4.31
CA SER A 335 -31.94 33.32 -5.67
C SER A 335 -31.51 32.29 -6.71
N THR A 336 -32.08 32.38 -7.91
CA THR A 336 -31.68 31.55 -9.05
C THR A 336 -30.70 32.31 -9.94
N LYS A 337 -29.51 31.75 -10.15
CA LYS A 337 -28.43 32.30 -10.99
C LYS A 337 -27.97 31.28 -12.03
N THR A 338 -26.87 31.58 -12.74
CA THR A 338 -26.32 30.73 -13.80
C THR A 338 -24.94 30.19 -13.45
N GLN A 339 -24.66 28.99 -13.96
CA GLN A 339 -23.33 28.38 -13.94
C GLN A 339 -22.96 27.88 -15.33
N GLU A 340 -21.69 28.03 -15.70
CA GLU A 340 -21.16 27.63 -17.01
C GLU A 340 -20.34 26.34 -16.90
N CYS A 341 -20.48 25.45 -17.87
CA CYS A 341 -19.71 24.23 -17.96
C CYS A 341 -18.25 24.51 -18.33
N ALA A 342 -17.30 23.86 -17.64
CA ALA A 342 -15.88 24.00 -17.92
C ALA A 342 -15.58 23.76 -19.41
N PRO A 343 -14.59 24.47 -20.00
CA PRO A 343 -14.26 24.34 -21.43
C PRO A 343 -13.89 22.92 -21.86
N ASP A 344 -13.41 22.09 -20.93
CA ASP A 344 -13.08 20.68 -21.16
C ASP A 344 -14.26 19.72 -20.92
N GLY A 345 -15.46 20.25 -20.67
CA GLY A 345 -16.68 19.50 -20.38
C GLY A 345 -16.48 18.52 -19.23
N SER A 346 -15.73 18.91 -18.18
CA SER A 346 -15.44 18.04 -17.04
C SER A 346 -16.37 18.25 -15.85
N LYS A 347 -16.99 19.44 -15.73
CA LYS A 347 -17.90 19.82 -14.63
C LYS A 347 -18.56 21.17 -14.90
N TRP A 348 -19.69 21.43 -14.24
CA TRP A 348 -20.22 22.78 -14.07
C TRP A 348 -19.30 23.62 -13.18
N GLY A 349 -19.10 24.88 -13.55
CA GLY A 349 -18.44 25.90 -12.72
C GLY A 349 -19.26 26.23 -11.47
N ALA A 350 -18.68 27.05 -10.59
CA ALA A 350 -19.43 27.55 -9.44
C ALA A 350 -20.62 28.40 -9.90
N CYS A 351 -21.73 28.29 -9.19
CA CYS A 351 -22.87 29.17 -9.38
C CYS A 351 -22.43 30.62 -9.15
N ASP A 352 -22.67 31.50 -10.12
CA ASP A 352 -22.31 32.92 -10.03
C ASP A 352 -23.25 33.65 -9.07
N CYS A 353 -23.03 33.41 -7.78
CA CYS A 353 -23.84 33.94 -6.69
C CYS A 353 -23.36 35.32 -6.20
N GLY A 354 -22.45 35.97 -6.92
CA GLY A 354 -21.75 37.17 -6.44
C GLY A 354 -20.82 36.86 -5.25
N PRO A 355 -20.05 37.86 -4.76
CA PRO A 355 -19.13 37.64 -3.65
C PRO A 355 -19.89 37.29 -2.38
N LYS A 356 -19.50 36.17 -1.76
CA LYS A 356 -19.96 35.74 -0.43
C LYS A 356 -19.71 36.88 0.56
N GLN A 357 -20.77 37.45 1.14
CA GLN A 357 -20.60 38.44 2.21
C GLN A 357 -19.82 37.80 3.36
N ALA A 358 -18.61 38.33 3.61
CA ALA A 358 -17.74 37.85 4.67
C ALA A 358 -18.22 38.34 6.05
N CYS A 359 -18.98 39.45 6.06
CA CYS A 359 -19.52 40.07 7.26
C CYS A 359 -20.67 41.04 6.93
N THR A 360 -21.45 41.41 7.93
CA THR A 360 -22.48 42.45 7.81
C THR A 360 -21.82 43.83 7.73
N GLY A 361 -22.06 44.60 6.68
CA GLY A 361 -21.42 45.91 6.48
C GLY A 361 -21.59 46.84 7.68
N GLY A 362 -20.49 47.40 8.16
CA GLY A 362 -20.45 48.25 9.36
C GLY A 362 -20.41 47.51 10.70
N ALA A 363 -20.55 46.18 10.73
CA ALA A 363 -20.35 45.41 11.96
C ALA A 363 -18.90 45.56 12.46
N SER A 364 -18.69 45.51 13.77
CA SER A 364 -17.36 45.54 14.38
C SER A 364 -17.11 44.26 15.19
N GLN A 365 -15.89 43.74 15.14
CA GLN A 365 -15.47 42.58 15.91
C GLN A 365 -14.07 42.76 16.51
N ALA A 366 -13.80 42.03 17.59
CA ALA A 366 -12.47 41.96 18.17
C ALA A 366 -11.50 41.26 17.21
N CYS A 367 -10.24 41.71 17.23
CA CYS A 367 -9.15 41.10 16.47
C CYS A 367 -7.88 41.11 17.31
N LYS A 368 -6.94 40.22 16.98
CA LYS A 368 -5.63 40.15 17.64
C LYS A 368 -4.60 40.90 16.82
N CYS A 369 -3.92 41.83 17.47
CA CYS A 369 -2.84 42.62 16.90
C CYS A 369 -1.54 41.80 16.84
N SER A 370 -0.62 42.19 15.95
CA SER A 370 0.68 41.54 15.80
C SER A 370 1.57 41.64 17.05
N ASP A 371 1.28 42.56 17.98
CA ASP A 371 1.93 42.69 19.28
C ASP A 371 1.23 41.88 20.40
N GLY A 372 0.22 41.06 20.06
CA GLY A 372 -0.54 40.22 20.98
C GLY A 372 -1.69 40.91 21.72
N LYS A 373 -1.87 42.23 21.55
CA LYS A 373 -2.97 42.97 22.18
C LYS A 373 -4.28 42.79 21.42
N ASP A 374 -5.37 43.10 22.11
CA ASP A 374 -6.70 43.16 21.50
C ASP A 374 -6.89 44.48 20.75
N GLY A 375 -7.42 44.38 19.53
CA GLY A 375 -7.83 45.48 18.68
C GLY A 375 -9.26 45.29 18.19
N THR A 376 -9.75 46.23 17.39
CA THR A 376 -11.08 46.14 16.76
C THR A 376 -10.97 46.34 15.24
N GLN A 377 -11.73 45.57 14.49
CA GLN A 377 -11.86 45.69 13.03
C GLN A 377 -13.33 45.85 12.65
N THR A 378 -13.59 46.60 11.58
CA THR A 378 -14.95 46.91 11.09
C THR A 378 -15.14 46.32 9.70
N CYS A 379 -16.31 45.79 9.42
CA CYS A 379 -16.64 45.24 8.11
C CYS A 379 -16.87 46.37 7.11
N ALA A 380 -16.26 46.27 5.92
CA ALA A 380 -16.52 47.19 4.82
C ALA A 380 -18.02 47.28 4.54
N SER A 381 -18.52 48.46 4.17
CA SER A 381 -19.96 48.73 4.04
C SER A 381 -20.68 47.84 3.01
N ASP A 382 -19.96 47.27 2.05
CA ASP A 382 -20.48 46.32 1.05
C ASP A 382 -20.49 44.85 1.53
N GLY A 383 -20.02 44.57 2.75
CA GLY A 383 -19.94 43.24 3.34
C GLY A 383 -18.86 42.35 2.74
N SER A 384 -17.98 42.90 1.89
CA SER A 384 -17.00 42.10 1.13
C SER A 384 -15.85 41.57 1.99
N LYS A 385 -15.45 42.30 3.04
CA LYS A 385 -14.32 41.93 3.92
C LYS A 385 -14.32 42.73 5.23
N TRP A 386 -13.60 42.21 6.23
CA TRP A 386 -13.17 42.98 7.40
C TRP A 386 -12.00 43.91 7.03
N GLU A 387 -12.03 45.16 7.51
CA GLU A 387 -10.91 46.10 7.43
C GLU A 387 -9.76 45.69 8.36
N ASP A 388 -8.60 46.32 8.17
CA ASP A 388 -7.42 46.04 8.98
C ASP A 388 -7.67 46.32 10.48
N CYS A 389 -7.10 45.46 11.33
CA CYS A 389 -7.23 45.54 12.79
C CYS A 389 -6.63 46.86 13.32
N LYS A 390 -7.45 47.72 13.92
CA LYS A 390 -7.00 48.98 14.53
C LYS A 390 -6.46 48.71 15.92
N CYS A 391 -5.15 48.86 16.08
CA CYS A 391 -4.38 48.50 17.26
C CYS A 391 -3.72 49.75 17.85
N GLY A 392 -4.16 50.20 19.03
CA GLY A 392 -3.52 51.30 19.75
C GLY A 392 -4.49 52.31 20.33
N GLY A 393 -4.88 52.09 21.59
CA GLY A 393 -5.62 53.05 22.41
C GLY A 393 -6.33 52.30 23.52
N THR A 394 -6.02 52.61 24.77
CA THR A 394 -6.74 52.17 25.97
C THR A 394 -8.18 52.65 25.90
N THR A 395 -9.04 51.92 25.20
CA THR A 395 -10.46 52.18 25.08
C THR A 395 -11.16 51.56 26.28
N THR A 396 -11.21 52.31 27.37
CA THR A 396 -12.34 52.23 28.30
C THR A 396 -13.53 52.89 27.59
N THR A 397 -14.08 52.23 26.57
CA THR A 397 -15.33 52.67 25.96
C THR A 397 -16.44 52.35 26.94
N CYS A 398 -17.07 53.38 27.49
CA CYS A 398 -18.27 53.21 28.29
C CYS A 398 -19.48 53.58 27.44
N THR A 399 -20.63 52.98 27.75
CA THR A 399 -21.88 53.37 27.08
C THR A 399 -22.22 54.80 27.49
N ALA A 400 -22.37 55.70 26.52
CA ALA A 400 -22.71 57.10 26.76
C ALA A 400 -23.88 57.23 27.75
N GLY A 401 -23.66 57.99 28.85
CA GLY A 401 -24.66 58.19 29.91
C GLY A 401 -24.77 57.06 30.95
N ALA A 402 -24.07 55.92 30.78
CA ALA A 402 -23.98 54.92 31.84
C ALA A 402 -23.31 55.52 33.08
N SER A 403 -23.66 55.04 34.27
CA SER A 403 -23.07 55.47 35.54
C SER A 403 -22.45 54.27 36.27
N GLN A 404 -21.28 54.46 36.87
CA GLN A 404 -20.61 53.44 37.67
C GLN A 404 -20.07 54.03 38.98
N ALA A 405 -19.92 53.16 39.97
CA ALA A 405 -19.25 53.52 41.22
C ALA A 405 -17.76 53.81 40.96
N CYS A 406 -17.22 54.77 41.69
CA CYS A 406 -15.80 55.12 41.69
C CYS A 406 -15.36 55.43 43.12
N THR A 407 -14.05 55.41 43.37
CA THR A 407 -13.48 55.70 44.68
C THR A 407 -12.89 57.09 44.67
N CYS A 408 -13.31 57.92 45.62
CA CYS A 408 -12.86 59.28 45.83
C CYS A 408 -11.47 59.31 46.47
N THR A 409 -10.75 60.41 46.31
CA THR A 409 -9.40 60.59 46.85
C THR A 409 -9.34 60.56 48.38
N ASP A 410 -10.46 60.79 49.07
CA ASP A 410 -10.59 60.62 50.53
C ASP A 410 -10.97 59.19 50.95
N GLY A 411 -11.01 58.25 50.00
CA GLY A 411 -11.30 56.82 50.21
C GLY A 411 -12.79 56.48 50.26
N LYS A 412 -13.71 57.45 50.12
CA LYS A 412 -15.15 57.19 50.08
C LYS A 412 -15.63 56.81 48.68
N SER A 413 -16.79 56.18 48.59
CA SER A 413 -17.42 55.87 47.29
C SER A 413 -18.12 57.10 46.71
N GLY A 414 -17.92 57.32 45.41
CA GLY A 414 -18.65 58.29 44.58
C GLY A 414 -19.20 57.62 43.31
N THR A 415 -19.81 58.41 42.44
CA THR A 415 -20.36 57.92 41.16
C THR A 415 -19.83 58.78 40.02
N GLN A 416 -19.46 58.14 38.91
CA GLN A 416 -19.05 58.80 37.68
C GLN A 416 -19.91 58.34 36.51
N THR A 417 -20.16 59.25 35.57
CA THR A 417 -21.02 59.01 34.39
C THR A 417 -20.16 59.06 33.14
N CYS A 418 -20.48 58.21 32.17
CA CYS A 418 -19.78 58.17 30.90
C CYS A 418 -20.18 59.37 30.05
N ALA A 419 -19.17 60.04 29.46
CA ALA A 419 -19.39 61.15 28.54
C ALA A 419 -20.36 60.74 27.41
N SER A 420 -21.14 61.69 26.92
CA SER A 420 -22.22 61.43 25.95
C SER A 420 -21.73 60.89 24.60
N ASP A 421 -20.44 61.00 24.30
CA ASP A 421 -19.79 60.42 23.13
C ASP A 421 -19.21 59.00 23.38
N GLY A 422 -19.38 58.46 24.60
CA GLY A 422 -18.90 57.14 24.99
C GLY A 422 -17.38 57.02 25.14
N SER A 423 -16.66 58.15 25.04
CA SER A 423 -15.20 58.15 24.91
C SER A 423 -14.47 57.88 26.22
N LYS A 424 -15.06 58.27 27.35
CA LYS A 424 -14.47 58.13 28.70
C LYS A 424 -15.48 58.36 29.82
N TRP A 425 -15.14 57.89 31.01
CA TRP A 425 -15.81 58.25 32.26
C TRP A 425 -15.43 59.67 32.69
N GLU A 426 -16.41 60.47 33.10
CA GLU A 426 -16.20 61.78 33.70
C GLU A 426 -15.62 61.68 35.11
N GLU A 427 -15.21 62.81 35.69
CA GLU A 427 -14.61 62.87 37.02
C GLU A 427 -15.60 62.42 38.13
N CYS A 428 -15.09 61.68 39.11
CA CYS A 428 -15.88 61.07 40.17
C CYS A 428 -16.60 62.10 41.05
N LYS A 429 -17.94 62.09 41.08
CA LYS A 429 -18.73 62.97 41.95
C LYS A 429 -18.84 62.37 43.34
N CYS A 430 -18.19 63.04 44.28
CA CYS A 430 -17.98 62.58 45.65
C CYS A 430 -18.81 63.42 46.63
N GLY A 431 -19.99 62.92 47.03
CA GLY A 431 -20.85 63.58 48.01
C GLY A 431 -22.31 63.15 47.88
N GLY A 432 -22.75 62.29 48.81
CA GLY A 432 -24.15 61.89 48.93
C GLY A 432 -24.31 60.38 49.01
N THR A 433 -24.33 59.86 50.24
CA THR A 433 -24.69 58.49 50.63
C THR A 433 -25.74 57.83 49.74
N THR A 434 -25.41 56.70 49.11
CA THR A 434 -26.34 55.57 48.98
C THR A 434 -25.62 54.28 48.59
N THR A 435 -25.51 53.40 49.59
CA THR A 435 -25.47 51.93 49.55
C THR A 435 -24.42 51.25 48.67
N THR A 436 -23.31 50.85 49.32
CA THR A 436 -22.21 50.06 48.75
C THR A 436 -22.60 48.61 48.45
N CYS A 437 -23.70 48.10 49.01
CA CYS A 437 -24.29 46.81 48.63
C CYS A 437 -25.75 46.69 49.09
N THR A 438 -26.52 45.79 48.46
CA THR A 438 -27.88 45.47 48.91
C THR A 438 -27.81 44.67 50.19
N ALA A 439 -28.42 45.16 51.27
CA ALA A 439 -28.45 44.48 52.57
C ALA A 439 -28.85 42.99 52.43
N GLY A 440 -28.00 42.09 52.93
CA GLY A 440 -28.21 40.64 52.86
C GLY A 440 -27.83 39.96 51.53
N ALA A 441 -27.40 40.70 50.50
CA ALA A 441 -26.82 40.08 49.30
C ALA A 441 -25.53 39.32 49.66
N THR A 442 -25.21 38.26 48.92
CA THR A 442 -23.97 37.47 49.05
C THR A 442 -23.15 37.57 47.76
N GLN A 443 -21.83 37.59 47.88
CA GLN A 443 -20.91 37.50 46.75
C GLN A 443 -19.72 36.59 47.07
N ALA A 444 -19.14 36.01 46.02
CA ALA A 444 -17.92 35.23 46.15
C ALA A 444 -16.72 36.13 46.49
N CYS A 445 -15.81 35.61 47.29
CA CYS A 445 -14.53 36.23 47.64
C CYS A 445 -13.43 35.16 47.63
N VAL A 446 -12.16 35.57 47.53
CA VAL A 446 -11.01 34.65 47.56
C VAL A 446 -10.35 34.74 48.92
N CYS A 447 -10.18 33.60 49.57
CA CYS A 447 -9.56 33.45 50.88
C CYS A 447 -8.03 33.49 50.78
N THR A 448 -7.35 33.80 51.88
CA THR A 448 -5.88 33.97 51.93
C THR A 448 -5.09 32.70 51.66
N ASP A 449 -5.72 31.53 51.74
CA ASP A 449 -5.19 30.21 51.36
C ASP A 449 -5.42 29.87 49.86
N GLY A 450 -6.06 30.76 49.10
CA GLY A 450 -6.32 30.62 47.66
C GLY A 450 -7.65 29.94 47.30
N ASN A 451 -8.47 29.57 48.29
CA ASN A 451 -9.80 28.97 48.06
C ASN A 451 -10.90 30.03 47.91
N ASN A 452 -12.03 29.68 47.30
CA ASN A 452 -13.19 30.58 47.22
C ASN A 452 -14.04 30.53 48.50
N GLY A 453 -14.34 31.70 49.07
CA GLY A 453 -15.29 31.92 50.17
C GLY A 453 -16.48 32.77 49.74
N SER A 454 -17.35 33.10 50.69
CA SER A 454 -18.51 34.00 50.47
C SER A 454 -18.58 35.07 51.56
N GLN A 455 -19.03 36.27 51.19
CA GLN A 455 -19.30 37.37 52.12
C GLN A 455 -20.69 37.95 51.89
N THR A 456 -21.33 38.39 52.96
CA THR A 456 -22.69 38.94 52.96
C THR A 456 -22.66 40.43 53.28
N CYS A 457 -23.44 41.22 52.55
CA CYS A 457 -23.63 42.63 52.84
C CYS A 457 -24.33 42.81 54.20
N ALA A 458 -23.82 43.71 55.03
CA ALA A 458 -24.43 44.07 56.30
C ALA A 458 -25.90 44.48 56.09
N SER A 459 -26.74 44.20 57.09
CA SER A 459 -28.20 44.43 57.01
C SER A 459 -28.58 45.90 56.83
N ASP A 460 -27.66 46.84 57.05
CA ASP A 460 -27.83 48.27 56.80
C ASP A 460 -27.33 48.72 55.42
N GLY A 461 -26.85 47.81 54.56
CA GLY A 461 -26.41 48.09 53.20
C GLY A 461 -25.11 48.89 53.10
N SER A 462 -24.39 49.04 54.22
CA SER A 462 -23.24 49.94 54.32
C SER A 462 -21.95 49.36 53.73
N ALA A 463 -21.70 48.05 53.91
CA ALA A 463 -20.53 47.34 53.41
C ALA A 463 -20.71 45.82 53.39
N TRP A 464 -19.85 45.13 52.64
CA TRP A 464 -19.70 43.67 52.69
C TRP A 464 -19.00 43.24 53.99
N GLY A 465 -19.49 42.18 54.66
CA GLY A 465 -18.84 41.59 55.82
C GLY A 465 -17.54 40.86 55.47
N GLN A 466 -16.83 40.34 56.49
CA GLN A 466 -15.61 39.54 56.26
C GLN A 466 -15.92 38.26 55.45
N CYS A 467 -14.99 37.90 54.56
CA CYS A 467 -15.03 36.66 53.79
C CYS A 467 -15.07 35.46 54.74
N THR A 468 -16.19 34.73 54.76
CA THR A 468 -16.36 33.55 55.60
C THR A 468 -15.75 32.36 54.88
N CYS A 469 -14.53 32.04 55.30
CA CYS A 469 -13.73 30.95 54.76
C CYS A 469 -13.85 29.74 55.70
N ASN A 470 -14.98 29.04 55.63
CA ASN A 470 -15.18 27.79 56.37
C ASN A 470 -15.45 26.68 55.36
N GLY A 471 -14.54 25.70 55.30
CA GLY A 471 -14.71 24.49 54.51
C GLY A 471 -16.00 23.78 54.88
N GLY A 472 -16.99 23.81 53.98
CA GLY A 472 -18.29 23.19 54.21
C GLY A 472 -19.34 23.48 53.14
N THR A 473 -19.45 22.54 52.19
CA THR A 473 -20.71 22.09 51.57
C THR A 473 -21.48 23.04 50.64
N GLY A 474 -20.78 23.74 49.74
CA GLY A 474 -21.37 24.20 48.48
C GLY A 474 -20.94 23.27 47.35
N ASN A 475 -21.87 22.71 46.60
CA ASN A 475 -21.56 21.83 45.48
C ASN A 475 -20.79 22.63 44.39
N VAL A 476 -19.54 22.25 44.12
CA VAL A 476 -18.69 22.78 43.04
C VAL A 476 -19.33 22.54 41.66
N CYS A 477 -20.17 21.51 41.55
CA CYS A 477 -20.93 21.18 40.36
C CYS A 477 -22.26 20.49 40.73
N ALA A 478 -23.27 20.53 39.85
CA ALA A 478 -24.50 19.80 40.10
C ALA A 478 -24.22 18.28 40.06
N PRO A 479 -24.54 17.50 41.11
CA PRO A 479 -24.33 16.05 41.11
C PRO A 479 -24.88 15.38 39.84
N GLY A 480 -24.03 14.63 39.13
CA GLY A 480 -24.39 14.00 37.84
C GLY A 480 -24.33 14.92 36.61
N GLY A 481 -24.06 16.21 36.76
CA GLY A 481 -23.75 17.11 35.64
C GLY A 481 -22.50 16.65 34.89
N THR A 482 -22.41 16.94 33.59
CA THR A 482 -21.26 16.59 32.74
C THR A 482 -20.61 17.84 32.15
N GLN A 483 -19.29 17.85 32.02
CA GLN A 483 -18.55 18.89 31.30
C GLN A 483 -17.41 18.31 30.48
N ALA A 484 -17.00 19.03 29.44
CA ALA A 484 -15.85 18.65 28.63
C ALA A 484 -14.54 18.80 29.43
N CYS A 485 -13.57 17.93 29.15
CA CYS A 485 -12.22 17.98 29.70
C CYS A 485 -11.21 17.59 28.61
N VAL A 486 -9.92 17.87 28.84
CA VAL A 486 -8.83 17.52 27.92
C VAL A 486 -8.00 16.40 28.55
N CYS A 487 -7.80 15.33 27.78
CA CYS A 487 -7.07 14.13 28.18
C CYS A 487 -5.56 14.34 28.05
N THR A 488 -4.76 13.52 28.72
CA THR A 488 -3.28 13.62 28.72
C THR A 488 -2.64 13.35 27.36
N ASP A 489 -3.37 12.74 26.42
CA ASP A 489 -2.97 12.53 25.01
C ASP A 489 -3.42 13.67 24.08
N GLY A 490 -4.07 14.73 24.61
CA GLY A 490 -4.55 15.89 23.86
C GLY A 490 -5.99 15.76 23.31
N ASN A 491 -6.65 14.61 23.50
CA ASN A 491 -8.03 14.41 23.03
C ASN A 491 -9.07 15.04 23.97
N LYS A 492 -10.29 15.28 23.47
CA LYS A 492 -11.42 15.78 24.28
C LYS A 492 -12.13 14.61 24.97
N GLY A 493 -12.28 14.68 26.29
CA GLY A 493 -13.07 13.75 27.10
C GLY A 493 -14.25 14.44 27.79
N ALA A 494 -14.99 13.69 28.60
CA ALA A 494 -16.05 14.23 29.46
C ALA A 494 -15.87 13.75 30.90
N GLN A 495 -16.11 14.62 31.87
CA GLN A 495 -16.09 14.30 33.30
C GLN A 495 -17.47 14.58 33.90
N THR A 496 -17.86 13.75 34.86
CA THR A 496 -19.16 13.84 35.54
C THR A 496 -18.95 14.30 36.97
N CYS A 497 -19.78 15.22 37.44
CA CYS A 497 -19.75 15.68 38.81
C CYS A 497 -20.09 14.53 39.76
N ASN A 498 -19.28 14.36 40.81
CA ASN A 498 -19.50 13.34 41.83
C ASN A 498 -20.89 13.49 42.46
N SER A 499 -21.42 12.39 42.97
CA SER A 499 -22.76 12.35 43.57
C SER A 499 -22.91 13.26 44.80
N ASP A 500 -21.80 13.63 45.44
CA ASP A 500 -21.77 14.59 46.55
C ASP A 500 -21.72 16.05 46.08
N GLY A 501 -21.59 16.30 44.78
CA GLY A 501 -21.54 17.62 44.16
C GLY A 501 -20.26 18.41 44.43
N LYS A 502 -19.28 17.83 45.13
CA LYS A 502 -18.13 18.58 45.66
C LYS A 502 -16.94 18.64 44.72
N ALA A 503 -16.90 17.79 43.70
CA ALA A 503 -15.85 17.80 42.69
C ALA A 503 -16.31 17.13 41.39
N TRP A 504 -15.66 17.48 40.28
CA TRP A 504 -15.74 16.70 39.05
C TRP A 504 -14.94 15.41 39.20
N GLY A 505 -15.50 14.28 38.76
CA GLY A 505 -14.81 12.99 38.69
C GLY A 505 -13.70 13.00 37.64
N GLN A 506 -12.96 11.89 37.52
CA GLN A 506 -11.89 11.78 36.52
C GLN A 506 -12.42 11.97 35.09
N CYS A 507 -11.60 12.59 34.24
CA CYS A 507 -11.90 12.76 32.82
C CYS A 507 -12.04 11.39 32.15
N SER A 508 -13.26 11.04 31.73
CA SER A 508 -13.54 9.84 30.97
C SER A 508 -13.11 10.06 29.53
N CYS A 509 -11.91 9.58 29.26
CA CYS A 509 -11.26 9.62 27.97
C CYS A 509 -11.51 8.29 27.27
N GLN A 510 -12.66 8.15 26.61
CA GLN A 510 -12.90 7.02 25.71
C GLN A 510 -13.28 7.53 24.32
N GLY A 511 -12.35 7.30 23.38
CA GLY A 511 -12.73 7.03 22.00
C GLY A 511 -13.80 5.93 22.02
N THR A 512 -14.84 6.13 21.22
CA THR A 512 -16.08 5.35 21.21
C THR A 512 -15.83 3.83 21.25
N THR A 513 -15.95 3.22 22.43
CA THR A 513 -16.11 1.77 22.59
C THR A 513 -17.26 1.53 23.55
N ASN A 514 -18.41 1.15 23.00
CA ASN A 514 -19.55 0.67 23.76
C ASN A 514 -19.21 -0.75 24.26
N PRO A 515 -19.10 -1.00 25.58
CA PRO A 515 -18.57 -2.26 26.11
C PRO A 515 -19.57 -3.41 26.08
N THR A 516 -20.83 -3.16 25.73
CA THR A 516 -21.86 -4.19 25.55
C THR A 516 -22.27 -4.30 24.08
N CYS A 517 -22.31 -5.53 23.58
CA CYS A 517 -22.71 -5.84 22.22
C CYS A 517 -23.78 -6.92 22.20
N THR A 518 -24.52 -7.04 21.09
CA THR A 518 -25.46 -8.15 20.90
C THR A 518 -24.78 -9.29 20.14
N THR A 519 -24.94 -10.54 20.59
CA THR A 519 -24.36 -11.72 19.94
C THR A 519 -24.64 -11.70 18.43
N GLY A 520 -23.57 -11.77 17.62
CA GLY A 520 -23.63 -11.66 16.16
C GLY A 520 -23.28 -10.29 15.58
N GLN A 521 -23.22 -9.22 16.38
CA GLN A 521 -22.72 -7.92 15.91
C GLN A 521 -21.23 -7.98 15.56
N GLN A 522 -20.82 -7.16 14.57
CA GLN A 522 -19.43 -6.98 14.17
C GLN A 522 -18.99 -5.52 14.29
N GLN A 523 -17.74 -5.29 14.67
CA GLN A 523 -17.13 -3.95 14.67
C GLN A 523 -15.69 -3.98 14.14
N GLN A 524 -15.23 -2.84 13.64
CA GLN A 524 -13.82 -2.65 13.24
C GLN A 524 -12.93 -2.53 14.48
N CYS A 525 -11.74 -3.11 14.43
CA CYS A 525 -10.72 -3.04 15.47
C CYS A 525 -9.35 -2.74 14.86
N SER A 526 -8.42 -2.22 15.65
CA SER A 526 -7.05 -1.94 15.20
C SER A 526 -6.11 -3.10 15.55
N CYS A 527 -5.30 -3.54 14.58
CA CYS A 527 -4.39 -4.67 14.73
C CYS A 527 -3.02 -4.24 15.30
N PRO A 528 -2.36 -5.06 16.15
CA PRO A 528 -1.07 -4.72 16.78
C PRO A 528 0.06 -4.40 15.80
N THR A 529 0.02 -4.90 14.57
CA THR A 529 1.03 -4.69 13.53
C THR A 529 0.74 -3.48 12.62
N GLY A 530 -0.31 -2.70 12.91
CA GLY A 530 -0.84 -1.67 12.02
C GLY A 530 -1.76 -2.26 10.95
N GLY A 531 -3.02 -1.78 10.90
CA GLY A 531 -4.09 -2.28 10.03
C GLY A 531 -5.43 -2.33 10.76
N THR A 532 -6.53 -2.52 10.02
CA THR A 532 -7.87 -2.72 10.59
C THR A 532 -8.30 -4.19 10.48
N GLY A 533 -8.95 -4.71 11.52
CA GLY A 533 -9.55 -6.04 11.60
C GLY A 533 -11.01 -5.98 12.02
N THR A 534 -11.65 -7.13 12.23
CA THR A 534 -13.05 -7.21 12.67
C THR A 534 -13.18 -8.05 13.95
N GLN A 535 -13.98 -7.60 14.91
CA GLN A 535 -14.39 -8.36 16.09
C GLN A 535 -15.84 -8.81 15.95
N LEU A 536 -16.14 -10.04 16.38
CA LEU A 536 -17.49 -10.58 16.48
C LEU A 536 -17.93 -10.62 17.95
N CYS A 537 -19.15 -10.21 18.23
CA CYS A 537 -19.73 -10.31 19.55
C CYS A 537 -20.25 -11.72 19.84
N ASP A 538 -19.83 -12.33 20.96
CA ASP A 538 -20.37 -13.58 21.48
C ASP A 538 -20.64 -13.46 22.99
N GLY A 539 -21.80 -13.93 23.43
CA GLY A 539 -22.21 -13.86 24.84
C GLY A 539 -22.25 -12.44 25.45
N GLY A 540 -22.49 -11.40 24.65
CA GLY A 540 -22.54 -10.01 25.11
C GLY A 540 -21.18 -9.31 25.21
N SER A 541 -20.10 -9.97 24.80
CA SER A 541 -18.73 -9.43 24.80
C SER A 541 -18.10 -9.53 23.43
N TRP A 542 -17.27 -8.54 23.08
CA TRP A 542 -16.51 -8.55 21.83
C TRP A 542 -15.36 -9.57 21.90
N GLY A 543 -15.29 -10.47 20.92
CA GLY A 543 -14.18 -11.41 20.76
C GLY A 543 -12.86 -10.75 20.34
N ALA A 544 -11.79 -11.54 20.22
CA ALA A 544 -10.48 -11.06 19.79
C ALA A 544 -10.53 -10.45 18.37
N CYS A 545 -9.70 -9.42 18.13
CA CYS A 545 -9.61 -8.74 16.84
C CYS A 545 -9.05 -9.69 15.76
N ASN A 546 -9.88 -10.06 14.78
CA ASN A 546 -9.46 -10.92 13.68
C ASN A 546 -8.77 -10.07 12.60
N CYS A 547 -7.45 -10.17 12.56
CA CYS A 547 -6.57 -9.43 11.67
C CYS A 547 -6.17 -10.31 10.49
N GLN A 548 -6.93 -10.30 9.38
CA GLN A 548 -6.57 -11.04 8.17
C GLN A 548 -6.83 -10.24 6.88
N GLY A 549 -5.76 -10.03 6.12
CA GLY A 549 -5.81 -9.67 4.70
C GLY A 549 -6.17 -10.90 3.86
N THR A 550 -7.31 -10.83 3.19
CA THR A 550 -7.77 -11.61 2.03
C THR A 550 -7.28 -13.06 1.88
N THR A 551 -8.05 -14.02 2.40
CA THR A 551 -8.71 -15.08 1.58
C THR A 551 -9.84 -15.73 2.38
N ASN A 552 -11.08 -15.57 1.88
CA ASN A 552 -12.28 -16.37 2.14
C ASN A 552 -12.81 -16.40 3.60
N PRO A 553 -13.98 -15.80 3.91
CA PRO A 553 -14.56 -15.88 5.25
C PRO A 553 -14.92 -17.33 5.60
N GLN A 554 -14.21 -17.91 6.58
CA GLN A 554 -14.46 -19.25 7.09
C GLN A 554 -15.73 -19.35 7.95
N THR A 555 -16.39 -18.23 8.26
CA THR A 555 -17.63 -18.22 9.02
C THR A 555 -18.85 -18.24 8.10
N CYS A 556 -19.81 -19.10 8.43
CA CYS A 556 -21.10 -19.22 7.71
C CYS A 556 -22.22 -18.49 8.46
N PRO A 557 -23.27 -18.03 7.74
CA PRO A 557 -24.32 -17.20 8.33
C PRO A 557 -25.28 -17.96 9.26
N ALA A 558 -25.42 -19.28 9.11
CA ALA A 558 -26.24 -20.13 9.97
C ALA A 558 -25.89 -21.61 9.79
N GLU A 559 -26.05 -22.40 10.85
CA GLU A 559 -25.89 -23.86 10.82
C GLU A 559 -26.79 -24.48 9.73
N GLY A 560 -26.23 -25.37 8.90
CA GLY A 560 -26.95 -25.98 7.79
C GLY A 560 -27.05 -25.14 6.51
N ALA A 561 -26.53 -23.90 6.49
CA ALA A 561 -26.39 -23.14 5.25
C ALA A 561 -25.51 -23.90 4.24
N THR A 562 -25.81 -23.74 2.94
CA THR A 562 -25.04 -24.33 1.85
C THR A 562 -24.46 -23.25 0.94
N LYS A 563 -23.28 -23.50 0.35
CA LYS A 563 -22.77 -22.67 -0.74
C LYS A 563 -22.10 -23.51 -1.83
N PRO A 564 -22.16 -23.08 -3.11
CA PRO A 564 -21.44 -23.73 -4.18
C PRO A 564 -19.93 -23.66 -3.93
N CYS A 565 -19.22 -24.72 -4.32
CA CYS A 565 -17.77 -24.79 -4.31
C CYS A 565 -17.29 -25.63 -5.49
N THR A 566 -15.98 -25.59 -5.74
CA THR A 566 -15.34 -26.43 -6.76
C THR A 566 -14.28 -27.28 -6.08
N CYS A 567 -14.39 -28.60 -6.22
CA CYS A 567 -13.45 -29.57 -5.70
C CYS A 567 -12.10 -29.44 -6.41
N ALA A 568 -11.04 -30.01 -5.83
CA ALA A 568 -9.68 -29.93 -6.38
C ALA A 568 -9.55 -30.60 -7.77
N ASP A 569 -10.48 -31.47 -8.15
CA ASP A 569 -10.59 -32.12 -9.46
C ASP A 569 -11.39 -31.29 -10.49
N GLY A 570 -11.87 -30.10 -10.11
CA GLY A 570 -12.68 -29.22 -10.96
C GLY A 570 -14.17 -29.53 -10.95
N ALA A 571 -14.64 -30.52 -10.19
CA ALA A 571 -16.07 -30.82 -10.08
C ALA A 571 -16.79 -29.74 -9.26
N ALA A 572 -17.99 -29.34 -9.72
CA ALA A 572 -18.85 -28.47 -8.94
C ALA A 572 -19.51 -29.27 -7.80
N SER A 573 -19.42 -28.76 -6.57
CA SER A 573 -20.11 -29.34 -5.42
C SER A 573 -20.60 -28.27 -4.42
N THR A 574 -20.97 -28.68 -3.21
CA THR A 574 -21.60 -27.85 -2.18
C THR A 574 -20.94 -28.04 -0.82
N GLN A 575 -20.61 -26.93 -0.13
CA GLN A 575 -20.16 -26.95 1.27
C GLN A 575 -21.37 -26.81 2.20
N LEU A 576 -21.38 -27.57 3.29
CA LEU A 576 -22.35 -27.45 4.39
C LEU A 576 -21.73 -26.71 5.57
N CYS A 577 -22.48 -25.79 6.17
CA CYS A 577 -22.08 -25.12 7.40
C CYS A 577 -22.30 -26.03 8.62
N THR A 578 -21.25 -26.28 9.40
CA THR A 578 -21.33 -27.02 10.66
C THR A 578 -20.42 -26.38 11.72
N GLY A 579 -20.96 -26.11 12.92
CA GLY A 579 -20.24 -25.42 13.99
C GLY A 579 -19.86 -23.98 13.64
N GLY A 580 -20.66 -23.29 12.81
CA GLY A 580 -20.37 -21.93 12.36
C GLY A 580 -19.21 -21.81 11.36
N GLN A 581 -18.70 -22.93 10.83
CA GLN A 581 -17.68 -22.97 9.79
C GLN A 581 -18.14 -23.76 8.55
N TRP A 582 -17.65 -23.37 7.37
CA TRP A 582 -17.89 -24.12 6.14
C TRP A 582 -17.07 -25.42 6.13
N ALA A 583 -17.72 -26.58 6.03
CA ALA A 583 -17.07 -27.87 5.86
C ALA A 583 -16.31 -27.96 4.52
N ALA A 584 -15.45 -28.98 4.37
CA ALA A 584 -14.74 -29.22 3.11
C ALA A 584 -15.72 -29.40 1.93
N CYS A 585 -15.30 -28.95 0.75
CA CYS A 585 -16.04 -29.18 -0.50
C CYS A 585 -16.01 -30.69 -0.79
N ASN A 586 -17.15 -31.36 -0.66
CA ASN A 586 -17.31 -32.81 -0.83
C ASN A 586 -18.05 -33.12 -2.11
#